data_AF-A0A0C2DWP2-F1
#
_entry.id   AF-A0A0C2DWP2-F1
#
_cell.length_a   1.000
_cell.length_b   1.000
_cell.length_c   1.000
_cell.angle_alpha   90.00
_cell.angle_beta   90.00
_cell.angle_gamma   90.00
#
_symmetry.space_group_name_H-M   'P 1'
#
loop_
_entity.id
_entity.type
_entity.pdbx_description
1 polymer ?
#
loop_
_entity_poly.entity_id
_entity_poly.type
_entity_poly.pdbx_seq_one_letter_code
_entity_poly.pdbx_strand_id
1 'polypeptide(L)'
;MVRVRFNARELQYDLTGKLIQFVNVKVLRDGKITWDHLWVRDGKIIDGAAVFYDEKRKADIEVDCEGYILSPGFIDIQINGGFGVDFSTLPSTDIEYQRGVEKVSRGLLSHGVTSFAPTVITSPPEVYARVSSEVDSSLLIAHQCGRGYLTSIC
;
A
#
# COMPACT_ATOMS: atom_id res chain seq x y z
N MET A 1 -18.97 15.69 5.90
CA MET A 1 -18.03 15.94 4.78
C MET A 1 -16.97 16.91 5.28
N VAL A 2 -15.74 16.42 5.45
CA VAL A 2 -14.55 17.22 5.74
C VAL A 2 -13.66 17.17 4.50
N ARG A 3 -13.13 18.30 4.04
CA ARG A 3 -12.16 18.35 2.94
C ARG A 3 -10.76 18.53 3.50
N VAL A 4 -9.82 17.69 3.08
CA VAL A 4 -8.43 17.68 3.55
C VAL A 4 -7.47 17.54 2.37
N ARG A 5 -6.20 17.91 2.56
CA ARG A 5 -5.13 17.63 1.58
C ARG A 5 -4.74 16.16 1.63
N PHE A 6 -4.20 15.62 0.54
CA PHE A 6 -3.73 14.22 0.47
C PHE A 6 -2.69 13.82 1.53
N ASN A 7 -1.97 14.78 2.11
CA ASN A 7 -0.96 14.56 3.15
C ASN A 7 -1.43 14.96 4.56
N ALA A 8 -2.73 15.16 4.74
CA ALA A 8 -3.30 15.56 6.02
C ALA A 8 -3.21 14.43 7.07
N ARG A 9 -3.00 14.79 8.34
CA ARG A 9 -2.82 13.81 9.44
C ARG A 9 -4.10 13.04 9.76
N GLU A 10 -5.25 13.59 9.40
CA GLU A 10 -6.57 13.00 9.55
C GLU A 10 -6.72 11.69 8.76
N LEU A 11 -5.95 11.57 7.67
CA LEU A 11 -5.86 10.36 6.85
C LEU A 11 -4.96 9.28 7.47
N GLN A 12 -4.54 9.45 8.72
CA GLN A 12 -3.79 8.49 9.54
C GLN A 12 -4.62 7.93 10.72
N TYR A 13 -5.86 8.41 10.87
CA TYR A 13 -6.79 7.96 11.91
C TYR A 13 -7.53 6.70 11.48
N ASP A 14 -8.33 6.10 12.37
CA ASP A 14 -9.21 5.01 11.98
C ASP A 14 -10.29 5.51 11.00
N LEU A 15 -10.26 5.00 9.77
CA LEU A 15 -11.17 5.35 8.68
C LEU A 15 -12.22 4.26 8.42
N THR A 16 -12.36 3.28 9.31
CA THR A 16 -13.34 2.20 9.17
C THR A 16 -14.76 2.76 9.01
N GLY A 17 -15.49 2.26 8.00
CA GLY A 17 -16.83 2.69 7.61
C GLY A 17 -16.90 4.05 6.92
N LYS A 18 -15.78 4.77 6.76
CA LYS A 18 -15.76 6.07 6.10
C LYS A 18 -15.78 5.92 4.58
N LEU A 19 -16.64 6.70 3.95
CA LEU A 19 -16.64 6.92 2.50
C LEU A 19 -15.70 8.07 2.17
N ILE A 20 -14.67 7.77 1.40
CA ILE A 20 -13.61 8.70 1.04
C ILE A 20 -13.65 8.94 -0.47
N GLN A 21 -13.58 10.20 -0.87
CA GLN A 21 -13.49 10.60 -2.27
C GLN A 21 -12.18 11.34 -2.51
N PHE A 22 -11.41 10.90 -3.50
CA PHE A 22 -10.23 11.60 -4.00
C PHE A 22 -10.65 12.51 -5.15
N VAL A 23 -10.32 13.79 -5.05
CA VAL A 23 -10.70 14.83 -6.02
C VAL A 23 -9.47 15.62 -6.47
N ASN A 24 -9.67 16.42 -7.53
CA ASN A 24 -8.60 17.21 -8.14
C ASN A 24 -7.38 16.33 -8.44
N VAL A 25 -7.62 15.23 -9.17
CA VAL A 25 -6.65 14.17 -9.35
C VAL A 25 -6.73 13.61 -10.77
N LYS A 26 -5.58 13.15 -11.27
CA LYS A 26 -5.48 12.38 -12.51
C LYS A 26 -5.37 10.90 -12.14
N VAL A 27 -6.34 10.07 -12.51
CA VAL A 27 -6.34 8.64 -12.19
C VAL A 27 -5.73 7.85 -13.35
N LEU A 28 -4.80 6.95 -13.04
CA LEU A 28 -4.31 5.93 -13.98
C LEU A 28 -5.27 4.74 -13.98
N ARG A 29 -5.96 4.50 -15.09
CA ARG A 29 -6.86 3.36 -15.30
C ARG A 29 -6.75 2.86 -16.72
N ASP A 30 -6.67 1.53 -16.91
CA ASP A 30 -6.59 0.89 -18.22
C ASP A 30 -5.48 1.47 -19.12
N GLY A 31 -4.33 1.78 -18.53
CA GLY A 31 -3.17 2.37 -19.22
C GLY A 31 -3.33 3.83 -19.63
N LYS A 32 -4.36 4.54 -19.17
CA LYS A 32 -4.62 5.95 -19.47
C LYS A 32 -4.68 6.80 -18.21
N ILE A 33 -4.20 8.03 -18.33
CA ILE A 33 -4.26 9.03 -17.26
C ILE A 33 -5.34 10.04 -17.61
N THR A 34 -6.38 10.13 -16.78
CA THR A 34 -7.52 11.04 -17.01
C THR A 34 -7.89 11.78 -15.74
N TRP A 35 -8.42 13.00 -15.88
CA TRP A 35 -9.06 13.69 -14.76
C TRP A 35 -10.31 12.92 -14.33
N ASP A 36 -10.34 12.46 -13.09
CA ASP A 36 -11.45 11.67 -12.55
C ASP A 36 -11.46 11.77 -11.01
N HIS A 37 -12.43 11.11 -10.38
CA HIS A 37 -12.51 10.92 -8.94
C HIS A 37 -12.37 9.44 -8.59
N LEU A 38 -11.75 9.15 -7.46
CA LEU A 38 -11.66 7.79 -6.92
C LEU A 38 -12.42 7.69 -5.61
N TRP A 39 -13.19 6.63 -5.45
CA TRP A 39 -13.97 6.38 -4.24
C TRP A 39 -13.42 5.16 -3.51
N VAL A 40 -13.26 5.31 -2.19
CA VAL A 40 -12.75 4.26 -1.32
C VAL A 40 -13.61 4.10 -0.09
N ARG A 41 -13.85 2.86 0.30
CA ARG A 41 -14.50 2.49 1.57
C ARG A 41 -13.87 1.19 2.07
N ASP A 42 -13.50 1.15 3.35
CA ASP A 42 -12.95 -0.03 4.02
C ASP A 42 -11.76 -0.66 3.26
N GLY A 43 -10.85 0.18 2.79
CA GLY A 43 -9.65 -0.24 2.04
C GLY A 43 -9.93 -0.75 0.62
N LYS A 44 -11.16 -0.66 0.13
CA LYS A 44 -11.55 -1.08 -1.22
C LYS A 44 -11.89 0.11 -2.09
N ILE A 45 -11.41 0.10 -3.33
CA ILE A 45 -11.90 0.99 -4.37
C ILE A 45 -13.33 0.55 -4.71
N ILE A 46 -14.27 1.49 -4.70
CA ILE A 46 -15.67 1.25 -5.01
C ILE A 46 -16.10 2.05 -6.23
N ASP A 47 -17.21 1.64 -6.85
CA ASP A 47 -17.80 2.38 -7.96
C ASP A 47 -18.46 3.68 -7.48
N GLY A 48 -17.99 4.81 -7.99
CA GLY A 48 -18.55 6.13 -7.70
C GLY A 48 -19.98 6.30 -8.23
N ALA A 49 -20.35 5.60 -9.31
CA ALA A 49 -21.71 5.65 -9.84
C ALA A 49 -22.71 5.05 -8.85
N ALA A 50 -22.40 3.90 -8.26
CA ALA A 50 -23.22 3.28 -7.21
C ALA A 50 -23.39 4.19 -5.98
N VAL A 51 -22.32 4.87 -5.56
CA VAL A 51 -22.38 5.86 -4.46
C VAL A 51 -23.34 7.00 -4.79
N PHE A 52 -23.29 7.52 -6.03
CA PHE A 52 -24.07 8.69 -6.43
C PHE A 52 -25.54 8.35 -6.70
N TYR A 53 -25.81 7.31 -7.49
CA TYR A 53 -27.16 6.98 -7.96
C TYR A 53 -27.95 6.13 -6.96
N ASP A 54 -27.30 5.14 -6.35
CA ASP A 54 -27.98 4.17 -5.49
C ASP A 54 -28.01 4.64 -4.05
N GLU A 55 -26.83 4.94 -3.48
CA GLU A 55 -26.73 5.37 -2.07
C GLU A 55 -27.15 6.83 -1.86
N LYS A 56 -27.03 7.67 -2.90
CA LYS A 56 -27.25 9.13 -2.86
C LYS A 56 -26.49 9.80 -1.70
N ARG A 57 -25.29 9.30 -1.43
CA ARG A 57 -24.48 9.66 -0.27
C ARG A 57 -23.33 10.58 -0.69
N LYS A 58 -23.04 11.58 0.15
CA LYS A 58 -21.83 12.41 0.02
C LYS A 58 -20.67 11.76 0.76
N ALA A 59 -19.44 12.02 0.31
CA ALA A 59 -18.25 11.55 1.01
C ALA A 59 -18.22 12.07 2.46
N ASP A 60 -17.77 11.21 3.38
CA ASP A 60 -17.47 11.65 4.74
C ASP A 60 -16.21 12.52 4.72
N ILE A 61 -15.23 12.13 3.89
CA ILE A 61 -13.94 12.79 3.70
C ILE A 61 -13.70 12.99 2.20
N GLU A 62 -13.36 14.21 1.81
CA GLU A 62 -12.89 14.55 0.48
C GLU A 62 -11.40 14.89 0.54
N VAL A 63 -10.59 14.18 -0.25
CA VAL A 63 -9.14 14.30 -0.30
C VAL A 63 -8.74 15.06 -1.56
N ASP A 64 -8.25 16.28 -1.40
CA ASP A 64 -7.71 17.08 -2.49
C ASP A 64 -6.29 16.62 -2.84
N CYS A 65 -6.12 16.11 -4.05
CA CYS A 65 -4.85 15.58 -4.56
C CYS A 65 -4.06 16.60 -5.38
N GLU A 66 -4.48 17.87 -5.41
CA GLU A 66 -3.67 18.97 -5.97
C GLU A 66 -3.24 18.82 -7.43
N GLY A 67 -3.96 18.03 -8.21
CA GLY A 67 -3.65 17.73 -9.60
C GLY A 67 -2.52 16.72 -9.80
N TYR A 68 -2.13 15.99 -8.74
CA TYR A 68 -1.21 14.86 -8.85
C TYR A 68 -1.85 13.67 -9.58
N ILE A 69 -1.00 12.70 -9.90
CA ILE A 69 -1.44 11.41 -10.46
C ILE A 69 -1.69 10.45 -9.30
N LEU A 70 -2.78 9.71 -9.40
CA LEU A 70 -3.13 8.63 -8.51
C LEU A 70 -3.10 7.33 -9.30
N SER A 71 -2.29 6.39 -8.85
CA SER A 71 -2.03 5.12 -9.53
C SER A 71 -2.19 3.93 -8.58
N PRO A 72 -2.31 2.70 -9.11
CA PRO A 72 -2.05 1.52 -8.31
C PRO A 72 -0.61 1.58 -7.78
N GLY A 73 -0.42 1.23 -6.50
CA GLY A 73 0.92 1.07 -5.96
C GLY A 73 1.73 0.04 -6.75
N PHE A 74 3.03 0.26 -6.85
CA PHE A 74 3.93 -0.58 -7.64
C PHE A 74 4.12 -1.95 -6.99
N ILE A 75 4.31 -2.96 -7.84
CA ILE A 75 4.62 -4.32 -7.46
C ILE A 75 6.06 -4.62 -7.90
N ASP A 76 6.94 -4.85 -6.95
CA ASP A 76 8.33 -5.22 -7.23
C ASP A 76 8.51 -6.73 -7.16
N ILE A 77 8.63 -7.37 -8.33
CA ILE A 77 8.77 -8.82 -8.42
C ILE A 77 10.20 -9.31 -8.19
N GLN A 78 11.18 -8.41 -8.06
CA GLN A 78 12.58 -8.79 -7.90
C GLN A 78 13.35 -7.77 -7.05
N ILE A 79 13.27 -7.96 -5.73
CA ILE A 79 14.07 -7.18 -4.77
C ILE A 79 14.84 -8.10 -3.82
N ASN A 80 16.17 -7.95 -3.80
CA ASN A 80 17.06 -8.76 -2.95
C ASN A 80 17.08 -8.26 -1.49
N GLY A 81 16.71 -7.00 -1.28
CA GLY A 81 16.79 -6.32 0.01
C GLY A 81 16.75 -4.80 -0.16
N GLY A 82 16.77 -4.07 0.96
CA GLY A 82 16.73 -2.61 0.97
C GLY A 82 16.98 -2.05 2.37
N PHE A 83 17.25 -0.76 2.47
CA PHE A 83 17.36 -0.06 3.76
C PHE A 83 18.34 -0.72 4.75
N GLY A 84 19.43 -1.30 4.23
CA GLY A 84 20.46 -2.01 5.00
C GLY A 84 20.09 -3.43 5.42
N VAL A 85 19.09 -4.04 4.80
CA VAL A 85 18.67 -5.45 4.98
C VAL A 85 18.85 -6.19 3.66
N ASP A 86 19.39 -7.40 3.71
CA ASP A 86 19.48 -8.35 2.59
C ASP A 86 18.68 -9.61 2.97
N PHE A 87 17.73 -10.01 2.13
CA PHE A 87 16.87 -11.18 2.37
C PHE A 87 17.61 -12.51 2.29
N SER A 88 18.82 -12.52 1.73
CA SER A 88 19.67 -13.71 1.67
C SER A 88 20.56 -13.87 2.92
N THR A 89 20.58 -12.86 3.80
CA THR A 89 21.31 -12.94 5.08
C THR A 89 20.43 -13.56 6.15
N LEU A 90 20.88 -14.67 6.75
CA LEU A 90 20.21 -15.28 7.89
C LEU A 90 20.63 -14.59 9.20
N PRO A 91 19.71 -13.93 9.91
CA PRO A 91 19.97 -13.46 11.26
C PRO A 91 19.92 -14.62 12.27
N SER A 92 20.25 -14.32 13.53
CA SER A 92 20.34 -15.33 14.59
C SER A 92 18.98 -15.93 14.94
N THR A 93 17.89 -15.19 14.69
CA THR A 93 16.52 -15.59 15.02
C THR A 93 15.52 -15.24 13.91
N ASP A 94 14.43 -15.99 13.82
CA ASP A 94 13.37 -15.75 12.82
C ASP A 94 12.65 -14.41 13.06
N ILE A 95 12.57 -13.97 14.32
CA ILE A 95 12.03 -12.67 14.71
C ILE A 95 12.86 -11.53 14.09
N GLU A 96 14.18 -11.66 14.08
CA GLU A 96 15.06 -10.66 13.45
C GLU A 96 14.88 -10.64 11.93
N TYR A 97 14.65 -11.80 11.31
CA TYR A 97 14.39 -11.89 9.87
C TYR A 97 13.08 -11.17 9.52
N GLN A 98 12.00 -11.45 10.25
CA GLN A 98 10.70 -10.80 10.07
C GLN A 98 10.80 -9.27 10.25
N ARG A 99 11.56 -8.79 11.24
CA ARG A 99 11.81 -7.35 11.43
C ARG A 99 12.57 -6.74 10.26
N GLY A 100 13.53 -7.48 9.69
CA GLY A 100 14.23 -7.06 8.47
C GLY A 100 13.26 -6.90 7.29
N VAL A 101 12.41 -7.89 7.07
CA VAL A 101 11.36 -7.86 6.05
C VAL A 101 10.38 -6.70 6.26
N GLU A 102 9.93 -6.47 7.49
CA GLU A 102 9.07 -5.33 7.83
C GLU A 102 9.76 -3.98 7.58
N LYS A 103 11.06 -3.87 7.90
CA LYS A 103 11.85 -2.67 7.65
C LYS A 103 11.92 -2.35 6.16
N VAL A 104 12.18 -3.36 5.32
CA VAL A 104 12.19 -3.18 3.86
C VAL A 104 10.81 -2.78 3.36
N SER A 105 9.78 -3.52 3.77
CA SER A 105 8.38 -3.27 3.45
C SER A 105 7.95 -1.83 3.74
N ARG A 106 8.24 -1.31 4.94
CA ARG A 106 7.93 0.08 5.32
C ARG A 106 8.73 1.11 4.51
N GLY A 107 9.99 0.83 4.21
CA GLY A 107 10.83 1.72 3.42
C GLY A 107 10.32 1.85 1.97
N LEU A 108 9.90 0.73 1.38
CA LEU A 108 9.38 0.65 0.01
C LEU A 108 8.15 1.52 -0.25
N LEU A 109 7.29 1.71 0.77
CA LEU A 109 6.12 2.59 0.68
C LEU A 109 6.48 4.03 0.29
N SER A 110 7.64 4.52 0.75
CA SER A 110 8.09 5.88 0.41
C SER A 110 8.50 6.03 -1.07
N HIS A 111 8.61 4.92 -1.79
CA HIS A 111 8.99 4.86 -3.21
C HIS A 111 7.82 4.38 -4.09
N GLY A 112 6.61 4.30 -3.53
CA GLY A 112 5.40 3.90 -4.24
C GLY A 112 5.20 2.39 -4.39
N VAL A 113 6.06 1.55 -3.79
CA VAL A 113 5.95 0.09 -3.85
C VAL A 113 5.07 -0.40 -2.70
N THR A 114 3.93 -1.00 -3.03
CA THR A 114 2.93 -1.48 -2.06
C THR A 114 2.88 -3.00 -1.94
N SER A 115 3.57 -3.73 -2.81
CA SER A 115 3.74 -5.19 -2.72
C SER A 115 5.06 -5.59 -3.36
N PHE A 116 5.71 -6.62 -2.83
CA PHE A 116 6.98 -7.08 -3.39
C PHE A 116 7.22 -8.57 -3.13
N ALA A 117 8.10 -9.16 -3.94
CA ALA A 117 8.60 -10.52 -3.75
C ALA A 117 10.06 -10.47 -3.25
N PRO A 118 10.33 -10.87 -1.98
CA PRO A 118 11.69 -11.03 -1.50
C PRO A 118 12.44 -12.04 -2.35
N THR A 119 13.57 -11.62 -2.88
CA THR A 119 14.43 -12.47 -3.72
C THR A 119 15.62 -12.93 -2.90
N VAL A 120 15.68 -14.24 -2.62
CA VAL A 120 16.86 -14.90 -2.07
C VAL A 120 17.74 -15.32 -3.25
N ILE A 121 18.94 -14.77 -3.33
CA ILE A 121 19.89 -15.12 -4.38
C ILE A 121 20.50 -16.51 -4.13
N THR A 122 21.40 -16.97 -5.01
CA THR A 122 22.12 -18.23 -4.83
C THR A 122 22.75 -18.31 -3.44
N SER A 123 22.25 -19.24 -2.62
CA SER A 123 22.57 -19.39 -1.21
C SER A 123 22.65 -20.88 -0.84
N PRO A 124 23.25 -21.24 0.30
CA PRO A 124 23.21 -22.62 0.81
C PRO A 124 21.76 -23.11 1.05
N PRO A 125 21.49 -24.43 0.93
CA PRO A 125 20.15 -25.01 1.14
C PRO A 125 19.45 -24.61 2.45
N GLU A 126 20.23 -24.38 3.50
CA GLU A 126 19.75 -24.00 4.82
C GLU A 126 19.08 -22.63 4.82
N VAL A 127 19.51 -21.72 3.93
CA VAL A 127 18.92 -20.39 3.75
C VAL A 127 17.53 -20.50 3.15
N TYR A 128 17.36 -21.29 2.10
CA TYR A 128 16.05 -21.49 1.49
C TYR A 128 15.07 -22.13 2.46
N ALA A 129 15.49 -23.16 3.20
CA ALA A 129 14.65 -23.85 4.16
C ALA A 129 14.11 -22.90 5.25
N ARG A 130 14.94 -21.98 5.74
CA ARG A 130 14.54 -20.99 6.76
C ARG A 130 13.82 -19.78 6.19
N VAL A 131 13.96 -19.43 4.92
CA VAL A 131 13.17 -18.31 4.35
C VAL A 131 11.78 -18.78 3.95
N SER A 132 11.65 -19.99 3.41
CA SER A 132 10.36 -20.50 2.92
C SER A 132 9.32 -20.72 4.02
N SER A 133 9.72 -21.11 5.23
CA SER A 133 8.78 -21.26 6.36
C SER A 133 8.21 -19.92 6.86
N GLU A 134 8.90 -18.81 6.60
CA GLU A 134 8.59 -17.49 7.16
C GLU A 134 7.78 -16.65 6.16
N VAL A 135 8.04 -16.83 4.86
CA VAL A 135 7.35 -16.13 3.77
C VAL A 135 5.90 -16.63 3.60
N ASP A 136 5.59 -17.88 3.97
CA ASP A 136 4.24 -18.46 3.85
C ASP A 136 3.19 -17.76 4.74
N SER A 137 3.63 -17.13 5.84
CA SER A 137 2.75 -16.36 6.74
C SER A 137 2.57 -14.89 6.33
N SER A 138 3.30 -14.44 5.30
CA SER A 138 3.29 -13.06 4.83
C SER A 138 3.31 -13.03 3.30
N LEU A 139 2.13 -13.05 2.68
CA LEU A 139 1.99 -12.33 1.41
C LEU A 139 2.36 -10.88 1.71
N LEU A 140 3.59 -10.48 1.33
CA LEU A 140 4.22 -9.21 1.69
C LEU A 140 3.60 -8.05 0.91
N ILE A 141 2.34 -7.80 1.21
CA ILE A 141 1.75 -6.49 1.03
C ILE A 141 2.51 -5.59 2.01
N ALA A 142 2.99 -4.46 1.51
CA ALA A 142 3.51 -3.40 2.37
C ALA A 142 2.35 -2.82 3.18
N HIS A 143 1.99 -3.52 4.25
CA HIS A 143 0.86 -3.17 5.09
C HIS A 143 1.29 -2.09 6.09
N GLN A 144 0.68 -0.92 5.98
CA GLN A 144 0.24 -0.16 7.16
C GLN A 144 -1.19 -0.58 7.54
N CYS A 145 -1.49 -1.88 7.55
CA CYS A 145 -2.80 -2.38 7.97
C CYS A 145 -2.84 -2.46 9.49
N GLY A 146 -3.19 -1.35 10.12
CA GLY A 146 -3.36 -1.29 11.59
C GLY A 146 -3.75 0.06 12.16
N ARG A 147 -3.58 1.18 11.44
CA ARG A 147 -4.03 2.52 11.86
C ARG A 147 -4.28 3.42 10.63
N GLY A 148 -5.34 3.12 9.88
CA GLY A 148 -5.89 3.90 8.77
C GLY A 148 -4.98 4.89 8.04
N TYR A 149 -4.01 4.39 7.29
CA TYR A 149 -3.28 5.16 6.28
C TYR A 149 -3.81 4.81 4.89
N LEU A 150 -4.11 5.82 4.09
CA LEU A 150 -4.46 5.72 2.66
C LEU A 150 -3.24 5.46 1.76
N THR A 151 -2.27 4.67 2.22
CA THR A 151 -1.01 4.40 1.53
C THR A 151 -1.09 3.27 0.50
N SER A 152 -2.28 2.69 0.27
CA SER A 152 -2.52 1.76 -0.85
C SER A 152 -2.90 2.48 -2.16
N ILE A 153 -2.90 3.81 -2.17
CA ILE A 153 -3.11 4.61 -3.38
C ILE A 153 -1.94 5.58 -3.48
N CYS A 154 -0.91 5.18 -4.22
CA CYS A 154 0.21 6.04 -4.57
C CYS A 154 -0.09 6.75 -5.88
#